data_AF-B8ATB7-F1
#
_entry.id   AF-B8ATB7-F1
#
_cell.length_a   1.000
_cell.length_b   1.000
_cell.length_c   1.000
_cell.angle_alpha   90.00
_cell.angle_beta   90.00
_cell.angle_gamma   90.00
#
_symmetry.space_group_name_H-M   'P 1'
#
loop_
_entity.id
_entity.type
_entity.pdbx_description
1 polymer ?
#
loop_
_entity_poly.entity_id
_entity_poly.type
_entity_poly.pdbx_seq_one_letter_code
_entity_poly.pdbx_strand_id
1 'polypeptide(L)'
;MAAAAAQGMDYLTGVEISVTFIGTTVHIVGLGFDPDDAQLVQGLSDTRGGRGQRAQEMAQQLAQTGVCRDTSEVFRRFLTEGKPGYVPHRWAALGDAVRWITQAGGMAVIAHPARYKFSATQEYALFSEFRQHGGQGVEVVTGSHTAAEYGTYAAMAQEFGLAASRGSDFHSPDESHTDLGTLPPLPGALTPVWDLLADRYFEVHPDNPQPRLLKQAAALLARGAVLAVPTDSSYALVCQLDDKDAVDRLRRIRQVDEKHHLTLLCRDLSEVSNYARVDNRQYRLVKQATPGPYTFILDATKEVPRRVSHPQRKTIGLRVPDRKGLQLLLELHGAPLLATTLIPPGETEPMNDPSEIRARFEHQIDAVVDAGACPLEPTTVVDLTDMATGGDPRVVREGRGPLSALGL
;
A
#
# COMPACT_ATOMS: atom_id res chain seq x y z
N MET A 1 -10.36 -17.71 -17.09
CA MET A 1 -10.85 -18.21 -15.78
C MET A 1 -10.30 -19.60 -15.43
N ALA A 2 -10.57 -20.66 -16.21
CA ALA A 2 -10.12 -22.02 -15.86
C ALA A 2 -8.59 -22.17 -15.72
N ALA A 3 -7.81 -21.58 -16.66
CA ALA A 3 -6.35 -21.60 -16.59
C ALA A 3 -5.79 -20.87 -15.34
N ALA A 4 -6.37 -19.74 -14.95
CA ALA A 4 -5.99 -19.00 -13.74
C ALA A 4 -6.36 -19.77 -12.46
N ALA A 5 -7.54 -20.40 -12.42
CA ALA A 5 -7.96 -21.24 -11.31
C ALA A 5 -7.05 -22.46 -11.12
N ALA A 6 -6.57 -23.07 -12.20
CA ALA A 6 -5.63 -24.18 -12.14
C ALA A 6 -4.25 -23.78 -11.55
N GLN A 7 -3.90 -22.49 -11.62
CA GLN A 7 -2.69 -21.93 -11.03
C GLN A 7 -2.91 -21.33 -9.63
N GLY A 8 -4.13 -21.44 -9.08
CA GLY A 8 -4.48 -20.87 -7.77
C GLY A 8 -4.36 -19.35 -7.72
N MET A 9 -4.61 -18.67 -8.84
CA MET A 9 -4.49 -17.21 -8.93
C MET A 9 -5.73 -16.51 -8.37
N ASP A 10 -5.50 -15.49 -7.55
CA ASP A 10 -6.53 -14.55 -7.09
C ASP A 10 -6.89 -13.56 -8.20
N TYR A 11 -8.08 -12.96 -8.08
CA TYR A 11 -8.59 -11.96 -9.02
C TYR A 11 -8.54 -10.56 -8.43
N LEU A 12 -8.21 -9.59 -9.27
CA LEU A 12 -8.26 -8.16 -8.97
C LEU A 12 -8.95 -7.46 -10.15
N THR A 13 -9.62 -6.34 -9.88
CA THR A 13 -10.13 -5.48 -10.96
C THR A 13 -8.97 -5.04 -11.85
N GLY A 14 -9.17 -5.15 -13.16
CA GLY A 14 -8.14 -4.93 -14.15
C GLY A 14 -8.72 -4.40 -15.44
N VAL A 15 -8.03 -3.46 -16.07
CA VAL A 15 -8.36 -2.95 -17.40
C VAL A 15 -7.08 -2.61 -18.15
N GLU A 16 -7.07 -2.84 -19.47
CA GLU A 16 -6.03 -2.31 -20.34
C GLU A 16 -6.65 -1.19 -21.20
N ILE A 17 -6.03 -0.02 -21.16
CA ILE A 17 -6.47 1.18 -21.87
C ILE A 17 -5.42 1.52 -22.92
N SER A 18 -5.82 1.47 -24.19
CA SER A 18 -5.01 2.02 -25.27
C SER A 18 -5.03 3.54 -25.21
N VAL A 19 -3.85 4.16 -25.36
CA VAL A 19 -3.64 5.62 -25.43
C VAL A 19 -2.79 5.97 -26.64
N THR A 20 -2.90 7.20 -27.12
CA THR A 20 -2.03 7.69 -28.20
C THR A 20 -0.94 8.56 -27.60
N PHE A 21 0.30 8.10 -27.65
CA PHE A 21 1.48 8.85 -27.23
C PHE A 21 2.39 9.06 -28.44
N ILE A 22 2.72 10.31 -28.77
CA ILE A 22 3.56 10.71 -29.91
C ILE A 22 3.22 10.00 -31.25
N GLY A 23 1.93 9.73 -31.49
CA GLY A 23 1.45 9.05 -32.71
C GLY A 23 1.56 7.53 -32.69
N THR A 24 1.99 6.93 -31.57
CA THR A 24 2.02 5.47 -31.35
C THR A 24 0.98 5.07 -30.32
N THR A 25 0.36 3.91 -30.52
CA THR A 25 -0.53 3.30 -29.52
C THR A 25 0.33 2.71 -28.40
N VAL A 26 0.09 3.18 -27.17
CA VAL A 26 0.69 2.66 -25.94
C VAL A 26 -0.45 2.09 -25.09
N HIS A 27 -0.16 1.08 -24.29
CA HIS A 27 -1.13 0.42 -23.42
C HIS A 27 -0.81 0.73 -21.96
N ILE A 28 -1.83 1.16 -21.23
CA ILE A 28 -1.77 1.40 -19.79
C ILE A 28 -2.69 0.39 -19.12
N VAL A 29 -2.12 -0.42 -18.23
CA VAL A 29 -2.86 -1.36 -17.39
C VAL A 29 -3.28 -0.63 -16.11
N GLY A 30 -4.58 -0.66 -15.79
CA GLY A 30 -5.14 -0.26 -14.51
C GLY A 30 -5.41 -1.48 -13.65
N LEU A 31 -4.98 -1.45 -12.39
CA LEU A 31 -5.14 -2.56 -11.43
C LEU A 31 -5.78 -2.07 -10.12
N GLY A 32 -6.71 -2.82 -9.56
CA GLY A 32 -7.25 -2.59 -8.20
C GLY A 32 -8.05 -1.31 -8.02
N PHE A 33 -8.74 -0.86 -9.07
CA PHE A 33 -9.65 0.28 -9.04
C PHE A 33 -11.08 -0.13 -8.66
N ASP A 34 -11.89 0.82 -8.22
CA ASP A 34 -13.34 0.71 -8.09
C ASP A 34 -13.99 0.55 -9.48
N PRO A 35 -14.57 -0.61 -9.81
CA PRO A 35 -15.14 -0.87 -11.11
C PRO A 35 -16.44 -0.08 -11.39
N ASP A 36 -17.05 0.50 -10.36
CA ASP A 36 -18.27 1.30 -10.46
C ASP A 36 -17.99 2.81 -10.57
N ASP A 37 -16.71 3.23 -10.58
CA ASP A 37 -16.34 4.64 -10.75
C ASP A 37 -16.88 5.21 -12.08
N ALA A 38 -17.76 6.19 -11.97
CA ALA A 38 -18.48 6.74 -13.12
C ALA A 38 -17.56 7.37 -14.17
N GLN A 39 -16.44 7.98 -13.74
CA GLN A 39 -15.52 8.65 -14.65
C GLN A 39 -14.69 7.64 -15.43
N LEU A 40 -14.18 6.60 -14.77
CA LEU A 40 -13.49 5.50 -15.42
C LEU A 40 -14.42 4.75 -16.38
N VAL A 41 -15.62 4.40 -15.94
CA VAL A 41 -16.61 3.71 -16.79
C VAL A 41 -16.94 4.54 -18.03
N GLN A 42 -17.19 5.84 -17.88
CA GLN A 42 -17.45 6.74 -19.01
C GLN A 42 -16.23 6.87 -19.92
N GLY A 43 -15.03 7.06 -19.37
CA GLY A 43 -13.79 7.17 -20.16
C GLY A 43 -13.49 5.91 -20.97
N LEU A 44 -13.72 4.73 -20.38
CA LEU A 44 -13.62 3.45 -21.07
C LEU A 44 -14.68 3.32 -22.17
N SER A 45 -15.92 3.73 -21.91
CA SER A 45 -17.00 3.75 -22.90
C SER A 45 -16.65 4.67 -24.08
N ASP A 46 -16.13 5.86 -23.82
CA ASP A 46 -15.73 6.83 -24.85
C ASP A 46 -14.54 6.32 -25.68
N THR A 47 -13.58 5.65 -25.02
CA THR A 47 -12.43 5.01 -25.68
C THR A 47 -12.86 3.82 -26.55
N ARG A 48 -13.87 3.06 -26.11
CA ARG A 48 -14.52 1.98 -26.88
C ARG A 48 -15.51 2.54 -27.93
N GLY A 49 -15.85 3.83 -27.83
CA GLY A 49 -16.98 4.51 -28.45
C GLY A 49 -16.95 4.63 -29.98
N GLY A 50 -17.43 3.57 -30.64
CA GLY A 50 -18.34 3.69 -31.79
C GLY A 50 -17.71 4.00 -33.14
N ARG A 51 -16.38 3.99 -33.30
CA ARG A 51 -15.79 4.29 -34.61
C ARG A 51 -15.91 3.14 -35.61
N GLY A 52 -15.77 1.89 -35.15
CA GLY A 52 -16.03 0.71 -35.98
C GLY A 52 -17.47 0.73 -36.48
N GLN A 53 -18.43 0.92 -35.56
CA GLN A 53 -19.84 1.02 -35.88
C GLN A 53 -20.17 2.20 -36.80
N ARG A 54 -19.66 3.42 -36.53
CA ARG A 54 -19.83 4.58 -37.43
C ARG A 54 -19.15 4.40 -38.78
N ALA A 55 -17.98 3.78 -38.84
CA ALA A 55 -17.30 3.48 -40.11
C ALA A 55 -18.08 2.45 -40.93
N GLN A 56 -18.71 1.49 -40.24
CA GLN A 56 -19.57 0.48 -40.85
C GLN A 56 -20.90 1.09 -41.33
N GLU A 57 -21.50 1.99 -40.56
CA GLU A 57 -22.67 2.79 -40.95
C GLU A 57 -22.36 3.71 -42.13
N MET A 58 -21.24 4.44 -42.09
CA MET A 58 -20.76 5.25 -43.22
C MET A 58 -20.51 4.39 -44.46
N ALA A 59 -19.89 3.21 -44.29
CA ALA A 59 -19.67 2.28 -45.40
C ALA A 59 -20.98 1.76 -45.99
N GLN A 60 -21.97 1.46 -45.17
CA GLN A 60 -23.30 1.04 -45.61
C GLN A 60 -24.02 2.16 -46.38
N GLN A 61 -24.01 3.39 -45.86
CA GLN A 61 -24.63 4.54 -46.52
C GLN A 61 -23.95 4.86 -47.86
N LEU A 62 -22.61 4.88 -47.92
CA LEU A 62 -21.85 5.10 -49.16
C LEU A 62 -22.10 4.01 -50.20
N ALA A 63 -22.18 2.74 -49.79
CA ALA A 63 -22.56 1.66 -50.71
C ALA A 63 -23.98 1.83 -51.28
N GLN A 64 -24.94 2.29 -50.46
CA GLN A 64 -26.32 2.53 -50.88
C GLN A 64 -26.47 3.66 -51.91
N THR A 65 -25.53 4.62 -51.95
CA THR A 65 -25.53 5.67 -52.98
C THR A 65 -25.12 5.17 -54.38
N GLY A 66 -24.67 3.93 -54.50
CA GLY A 66 -24.22 3.33 -55.77
C GLY A 66 -22.80 3.73 -56.21
N VAL A 67 -22.09 4.53 -55.40
CA VAL A 67 -20.68 4.94 -55.66
C VAL A 67 -19.69 3.78 -55.50
N CYS A 68 -20.03 2.81 -54.63
CA CYS A 68 -19.30 1.57 -54.39
C CYS A 68 -20.28 0.39 -54.39
N ARG A 69 -19.82 -0.78 -54.87
CA ARG A 69 -20.64 -2.00 -54.99
C ARG A 69 -21.06 -2.57 -53.63
N ASP A 70 -20.18 -2.47 -52.65
CA ASP A 70 -20.39 -3.00 -51.30
C ASP A 70 -19.55 -2.23 -50.26
N THR A 71 -19.78 -2.53 -48.99
CA THR A 71 -19.06 -1.91 -47.87
C THR A 71 -17.55 -2.16 -47.94
N SER A 72 -17.12 -3.33 -48.43
CA SER A 72 -15.71 -3.69 -48.54
C SER A 72 -14.98 -2.80 -49.54
N GLU A 73 -15.63 -2.46 -50.67
CA GLU A 73 -15.12 -1.51 -51.64
C GLU A 73 -15.01 -0.09 -51.05
N VAL A 74 -15.98 0.32 -50.22
CA VAL A 74 -15.94 1.62 -49.52
C VAL A 74 -14.74 1.69 -48.58
N PHE A 75 -14.49 0.66 -47.78
CA PHE A 75 -13.33 0.62 -46.89
C PHE A 75 -12.03 0.80 -47.68
N ARG A 76 -11.83 -0.01 -48.72
CA ARG A 76 -10.62 0.02 -49.56
C ARG A 76 -10.40 1.35 -50.28
N ARG A 77 -11.47 2.02 -50.74
CA ARG A 77 -11.37 3.26 -51.53
C ARG A 77 -11.32 4.51 -50.67
N PHE A 78 -11.95 4.51 -49.50
CA PHE A 78 -12.21 5.73 -48.75
C PHE A 78 -11.79 5.69 -47.29
N LEU A 79 -11.86 4.54 -46.61
CA LEU A 79 -11.73 4.48 -45.14
C LEU A 79 -10.46 3.79 -44.62
N THR A 80 -9.54 3.37 -45.51
CA THR A 80 -8.20 2.89 -45.14
C THR A 80 -7.17 4.02 -45.09
N GLU A 81 -6.07 3.82 -44.36
CA GLU A 81 -5.00 4.81 -44.22
C GLU A 81 -4.56 5.44 -45.55
N GLY A 82 -4.44 6.77 -45.56
CA GLY A 82 -4.11 7.56 -46.75
C GLY A 82 -5.28 7.82 -47.72
N LYS A 83 -6.51 7.40 -47.40
CA LYS A 83 -7.71 7.67 -48.20
C LYS A 83 -8.55 8.82 -47.64
N PRO A 84 -9.40 9.49 -48.46
CA PRO A 84 -10.06 10.75 -48.08
C PRO A 84 -10.99 10.69 -46.86
N GLY A 85 -11.56 9.52 -46.56
CA GLY A 85 -12.43 9.30 -45.40
C GLY A 85 -11.72 8.63 -44.21
N TYR A 86 -10.41 8.37 -44.33
CA TYR A 86 -9.64 7.84 -43.22
C TYR A 86 -9.29 8.96 -42.24
N VAL A 87 -9.81 8.82 -41.04
CA VAL A 87 -9.41 9.65 -39.91
C VAL A 87 -8.47 8.78 -39.05
N PRO A 88 -7.29 9.25 -38.63
CA PRO A 88 -6.42 8.48 -37.74
C PRO A 88 -7.12 8.18 -36.42
N HIS A 89 -6.99 6.95 -35.91
CA HIS A 89 -7.55 6.62 -34.59
C HIS A 89 -6.72 7.30 -33.52
N ARG A 90 -7.32 8.23 -32.77
CA ARG A 90 -6.71 8.78 -31.56
C ARG A 90 -7.41 8.12 -30.40
N TRP A 91 -6.65 7.33 -29.66
CA TRP A 91 -7.08 6.80 -28.39
C TRP A 91 -7.13 7.91 -27.34
N ALA A 92 -7.52 7.57 -26.11
CA ALA A 92 -7.45 8.50 -24.99
C ALA A 92 -6.04 9.12 -24.86
N ALA A 93 -5.96 10.32 -24.28
CA ALA A 93 -4.67 10.88 -23.91
C ALA A 93 -4.08 10.08 -22.74
N LEU A 94 -2.74 9.97 -22.69
CA LEU A 94 -2.03 9.28 -21.61
C LEU A 94 -2.50 9.75 -20.23
N GLY A 95 -2.55 11.07 -20.03
CA GLY A 95 -2.98 11.65 -18.76
C GLY A 95 -4.43 11.33 -18.39
N ASP A 96 -5.34 11.17 -19.37
CA ASP A 96 -6.73 10.83 -19.07
C ASP A 96 -6.82 9.40 -18.53
N ALA A 97 -6.20 8.44 -19.21
CA ALA A 97 -6.17 7.05 -18.77
C ALA A 97 -5.56 6.89 -17.36
N VAL A 98 -4.43 7.54 -17.11
CA VAL A 98 -3.78 7.50 -15.79
C VAL A 98 -4.67 8.13 -14.72
N ARG A 99 -5.31 9.27 -14.99
CA ARG A 99 -6.23 9.91 -14.04
C ARG A 99 -7.46 9.07 -13.76
N TRP A 100 -8.08 8.48 -14.78
CA TRP A 100 -9.25 7.61 -14.58
C TRP A 100 -8.93 6.45 -13.64
N ILE A 101 -7.78 5.79 -13.86
CA ILE A 101 -7.36 4.66 -13.01
C ILE A 101 -7.06 5.13 -11.58
N THR A 102 -6.26 6.19 -11.42
CA THR A 102 -5.78 6.64 -10.10
C THR A 102 -6.88 7.30 -9.28
N GLN A 103 -7.82 8.00 -9.91
CA GLN A 103 -8.98 8.61 -9.23
C GLN A 103 -10.00 7.55 -8.79
N ALA A 104 -10.11 6.45 -9.53
CA ALA A 104 -10.89 5.27 -9.13
C ALA A 104 -10.17 4.42 -8.05
N GLY A 105 -9.08 4.91 -7.45
CA GLY A 105 -8.33 4.21 -6.39
C GLY A 105 -7.40 3.11 -6.87
N GLY A 106 -7.28 2.89 -8.19
CA GLY A 106 -6.40 1.89 -8.76
C GLY A 106 -5.00 2.40 -9.08
N MET A 107 -4.17 1.48 -9.57
CA MET A 107 -2.80 1.75 -9.99
C MET A 107 -2.66 1.69 -11.50
N ALA A 108 -2.09 2.75 -12.08
CA ALA A 108 -1.72 2.77 -13.49
C ALA A 108 -0.31 2.20 -13.68
N VAL A 109 -0.16 1.34 -14.70
CA VAL A 109 1.06 0.61 -15.05
C VAL A 109 1.30 0.70 -16.56
N ILE A 110 2.50 1.07 -17.01
CA ILE A 110 2.85 0.97 -18.44
C ILE A 110 2.98 -0.50 -18.84
N ALA A 111 2.20 -0.94 -19.82
CA ALA A 111 2.25 -2.32 -20.32
C ALA A 111 3.38 -2.50 -21.34
N HIS A 112 4.07 -3.63 -21.25
CA HIS A 112 5.05 -4.18 -22.19
C HIS A 112 5.80 -3.12 -23.05
N PRO A 113 6.56 -2.21 -22.41
CA PRO A 113 7.15 -1.06 -23.08
C PRO A 113 8.08 -1.39 -24.26
N ALA A 114 8.70 -2.58 -24.29
CA ALA A 114 9.56 -3.00 -25.39
C ALA A 114 8.83 -3.11 -26.74
N ARG A 115 7.50 -3.25 -26.72
CA ARG A 115 6.69 -3.32 -27.95
C ARG A 115 6.67 -1.99 -28.70
N TYR A 116 6.90 -0.87 -28.01
CA TYR A 116 6.85 0.44 -28.63
C TYR A 116 8.21 0.73 -29.28
N LYS A 117 8.24 0.93 -30.60
CA LYS A 117 9.46 1.24 -31.37
C LYS A 117 9.94 2.68 -31.12
N PHE A 118 10.11 3.05 -29.86
CA PHE A 118 10.55 4.38 -29.44
C PHE A 118 12.07 4.48 -29.43
N SER A 119 12.57 5.68 -29.73
CA SER A 119 13.94 6.05 -29.37
C SER A 119 14.06 6.21 -27.86
N ALA A 120 15.29 6.14 -27.32
CA ALA A 120 15.51 6.34 -25.89
C ALA A 120 14.94 7.67 -25.37
N THR A 121 14.97 8.74 -26.17
CA THR A 121 14.38 10.04 -25.81
C THR A 121 12.85 9.99 -25.76
N GLN A 122 12.22 9.29 -26.70
CA GLN A 122 10.77 9.12 -26.73
C GLN A 122 10.28 8.25 -25.57
N GLU A 123 11.03 7.19 -25.25
CA GLU A 123 10.74 6.34 -24.10
C GLU A 123 10.90 7.10 -22.79
N TYR A 124 12.00 7.83 -22.61
CA TYR A 124 12.18 8.69 -21.43
C TYR A 124 11.04 9.71 -21.28
N ALA A 125 10.58 10.30 -22.39
CA ALA A 125 9.44 11.21 -22.39
C ALA A 125 8.13 10.52 -21.96
N LEU A 126 7.87 9.29 -22.41
CA LEU A 126 6.72 8.50 -21.99
C LEU A 126 6.73 8.30 -20.47
N PHE A 127 7.85 7.82 -19.91
CA PHE A 127 7.97 7.54 -18.48
C PHE A 127 7.86 8.81 -17.63
N SER A 128 8.45 9.90 -18.11
CA SER A 128 8.38 11.21 -17.45
C SER A 128 6.94 11.74 -17.40
N GLU A 129 6.23 11.75 -18.54
CA GLU A 129 4.84 12.22 -18.62
C GLU A 129 3.89 11.30 -17.84
N PHE A 130 4.08 9.99 -17.94
CA PHE A 130 3.31 9.00 -17.19
C PHE A 130 3.41 9.23 -15.69
N ARG A 131 4.63 9.41 -15.16
CA ARG A 131 4.85 9.71 -13.74
C ARG A 131 4.25 11.06 -13.36
N GLN A 132 4.37 12.08 -14.21
CA GLN A 132 3.79 13.41 -13.96
C GLN A 132 2.26 13.34 -13.81
N HIS A 133 1.60 12.42 -14.53
CA HIS A 133 0.17 12.19 -14.44
C HIS A 133 -0.25 11.28 -13.26
N GLY A 134 0.70 10.78 -12.46
CA GLY A 134 0.42 9.91 -11.32
C GLY A 134 0.59 8.42 -11.60
N GLY A 135 1.21 8.05 -12.73
CA GLY A 135 1.55 6.67 -13.03
C GLY A 135 2.50 6.07 -12.00
N GLN A 136 2.30 4.80 -11.64
CA GLN A 136 2.92 4.17 -10.47
C GLN A 136 3.72 2.92 -10.79
N GLY A 137 3.49 2.26 -11.93
CA GLY A 137 4.18 1.03 -12.29
C GLY A 137 4.59 0.90 -13.74
N VAL A 138 5.43 -0.09 -14.00
CA VAL A 138 5.83 -0.54 -15.33
C VAL A 138 5.94 -2.06 -15.36
N GLU A 139 5.51 -2.67 -16.45
CA GLU A 139 5.79 -4.07 -16.73
C GLU A 139 7.27 -4.28 -17.06
N VAL A 140 7.96 -5.04 -16.21
CA VAL A 140 9.39 -5.33 -16.38
C VAL A 140 9.58 -6.68 -17.05
N VAL A 141 8.88 -7.70 -16.56
CA VAL A 141 8.95 -9.06 -17.10
C VAL A 141 7.64 -9.37 -17.82
N THR A 142 7.68 -9.52 -19.13
CA THR A 142 6.49 -9.87 -19.92
C THR A 142 6.77 -10.97 -20.93
N GLY A 143 5.72 -11.62 -21.43
CA GLY A 143 5.83 -12.58 -22.55
C GLY A 143 6.37 -11.97 -23.85
N SER A 144 6.45 -10.64 -23.93
CA SER A 144 6.92 -9.91 -25.12
C SER A 144 8.32 -9.34 -24.99
N HIS A 145 8.93 -9.46 -23.81
CA HIS A 145 10.26 -8.97 -23.54
C HIS A 145 11.27 -10.12 -23.63
N THR A 146 12.45 -9.81 -24.13
CA THR A 146 13.65 -10.64 -24.03
C THR A 146 14.28 -10.52 -22.64
N ALA A 147 15.18 -11.45 -22.31
CA ALA A 147 15.92 -11.41 -21.05
C ALA A 147 16.75 -10.12 -20.86
N ALA A 148 17.23 -9.52 -21.96
CA ALA A 148 17.95 -8.25 -21.92
C ALA A 148 17.03 -7.05 -21.63
N GLU A 149 15.81 -7.08 -22.18
CA GLU A 149 14.80 -6.03 -21.94
C GLU A 149 14.30 -6.05 -20.49
N TYR A 150 14.25 -7.22 -19.82
CA TYR A 150 13.98 -7.26 -18.38
C TYR A 150 14.95 -6.40 -17.57
N GLY A 151 16.25 -6.45 -17.89
CA GLY A 151 17.26 -5.63 -17.23
C GLY A 151 17.09 -4.13 -17.54
N THR A 152 16.72 -3.81 -18.78
CA THR A 152 16.47 -2.43 -19.22
C THR A 152 15.30 -1.81 -18.46
N TYR A 153 14.16 -2.51 -18.39
CA TYR A 153 12.98 -1.99 -17.69
C TYR A 153 13.08 -2.08 -16.17
N ALA A 154 13.90 -2.99 -15.63
CA ALA A 154 14.26 -2.94 -14.22
C ALA A 154 15.02 -1.65 -13.87
N ALA A 155 16.00 -1.25 -14.70
CA ALA A 155 16.73 0.00 -14.51
C ALA A 155 15.81 1.22 -14.65
N MET A 156 14.92 1.20 -15.65
CA MET A 156 13.94 2.28 -15.86
C MET A 156 12.95 2.41 -14.69
N ALA A 157 12.47 1.29 -14.15
CA ALA A 157 11.62 1.28 -12.95
C ALA A 157 12.33 1.93 -11.75
N GLN A 158 13.60 1.62 -11.54
CA GLN A 158 14.40 2.21 -10.46
C GLN A 158 14.66 3.71 -10.68
N GLU A 159 15.03 4.10 -11.89
CA GLU A 159 15.31 5.49 -12.26
C GLU A 159 14.09 6.40 -12.02
N PHE A 160 12.91 5.94 -12.43
CA PHE A 160 11.67 6.71 -12.28
C PHE A 160 10.96 6.49 -10.94
N GLY A 161 11.41 5.55 -10.10
CA GLY A 161 10.77 5.19 -8.84
C GLY A 161 9.41 4.50 -9.02
N LEU A 162 9.26 3.72 -10.10
CA LEU A 162 8.05 2.97 -10.41
C LEU A 162 8.10 1.56 -9.82
N ALA A 163 6.92 1.04 -9.44
CA ALA A 163 6.76 -0.36 -9.11
C ALA A 163 6.85 -1.24 -10.37
N ALA A 164 7.23 -2.49 -10.18
CA ALA A 164 7.42 -3.46 -11.27
C ALA A 164 6.31 -4.50 -11.28
N SER A 165 5.76 -4.78 -12.45
CA SER A 165 4.81 -5.86 -12.66
C SER A 165 5.35 -6.91 -13.61
N ARG A 166 4.65 -8.05 -13.63
CA ARG A 166 4.92 -9.17 -14.51
C ARG A 166 3.63 -9.56 -15.25
N GLY A 167 3.66 -9.60 -16.58
CA GLY A 167 2.48 -9.81 -17.41
C GLY A 167 2.70 -10.86 -18.49
N SER A 168 1.93 -11.95 -18.48
CA SER A 168 2.03 -13.00 -19.51
C SER A 168 1.35 -12.63 -20.82
N ASP A 169 0.49 -11.60 -20.82
CA ASP A 169 -0.39 -11.26 -21.95
C ASP A 169 -1.26 -12.46 -22.40
N PHE A 170 -1.66 -13.30 -21.42
CA PHE A 170 -2.39 -14.54 -21.69
C PHE A 170 -3.87 -14.28 -21.97
N HIS A 171 -4.34 -14.73 -23.14
CA HIS A 171 -5.72 -14.60 -23.60
C HIS A 171 -6.44 -15.97 -23.56
N SER A 172 -5.83 -17.00 -24.15
CA SER A 172 -6.31 -18.39 -24.16
C SER A 172 -5.16 -19.39 -24.34
N PRO A 173 -5.31 -20.68 -23.97
CA PRO A 173 -4.28 -21.70 -24.18
C PRO A 173 -3.86 -21.87 -25.64
N ASP A 174 -4.78 -21.62 -26.57
CA ASP A 174 -4.57 -21.85 -28.00
C ASP A 174 -3.97 -20.62 -28.72
N GLU A 175 -4.11 -19.42 -28.15
CA GLU A 175 -3.67 -18.16 -28.77
C GLU A 175 -2.49 -17.49 -28.05
N SER A 176 -2.21 -17.86 -26.80
CA SER A 176 -1.19 -17.18 -26.00
C SER A 176 0.19 -17.78 -26.21
N HIS A 177 1.19 -16.92 -26.42
CA HIS A 177 2.59 -17.33 -26.52
C HIS A 177 3.22 -17.70 -25.17
N THR A 178 2.63 -17.24 -24.05
CA THR A 178 3.18 -17.43 -22.71
C THR A 178 2.09 -17.87 -21.75
N ASP A 179 2.26 -19.05 -21.17
CA ASP A 179 1.34 -19.57 -20.17
C ASP A 179 1.45 -18.83 -18.84
N LEU A 180 0.33 -18.77 -18.12
CA LEU A 180 0.27 -18.24 -16.76
C LEU A 180 1.30 -18.94 -15.85
N GLY A 181 2.01 -18.15 -15.05
CA GLY A 181 2.98 -18.66 -14.07
C GLY A 181 4.36 -19.03 -14.61
N THR A 182 4.58 -19.05 -15.93
CA THR A 182 5.84 -19.53 -16.54
C THR A 182 6.95 -18.49 -16.65
N LEU A 183 6.61 -17.20 -16.57
CA LEU A 183 7.60 -16.12 -16.63
C LEU A 183 8.57 -16.16 -15.44
N PRO A 184 9.84 -15.70 -15.61
CA PRO A 184 10.80 -15.63 -14.51
C PRO A 184 10.36 -14.62 -13.43
N PRO A 185 10.88 -14.72 -12.20
CA PRO A 185 10.62 -13.71 -11.16
C PRO A 185 11.14 -12.33 -11.56
N LEU A 186 10.64 -11.28 -10.90
CA LEU A 186 11.15 -9.92 -11.09
C LEU A 186 12.64 -9.84 -10.72
N PRO A 187 13.48 -9.14 -11.52
CA PRO A 187 14.90 -8.96 -11.20
C PRO A 187 15.11 -8.08 -9.94
N GLY A 188 16.08 -8.43 -9.10
CA GLY A 188 16.67 -7.53 -8.09
C GLY A 188 15.73 -6.97 -7.02
N ALA A 189 16.02 -5.75 -6.54
CA ALA A 189 15.32 -5.03 -5.47
C ALA A 189 14.17 -4.13 -5.98
N LEU A 190 13.42 -4.61 -6.97
CA LEU A 190 12.24 -3.88 -7.46
C LEU A 190 11.10 -3.99 -6.46
N THR A 191 10.29 -2.92 -6.34
CA THR A 191 9.03 -2.98 -5.59
C THR A 191 7.95 -3.58 -6.48
N PRO A 192 7.38 -4.73 -6.17
CA PRO A 192 6.32 -5.30 -6.99
C PRO A 192 5.01 -4.52 -6.90
N VAL A 193 4.22 -4.47 -7.97
CA VAL A 193 2.90 -3.80 -7.96
C VAL A 193 1.95 -4.42 -6.95
N TRP A 194 2.03 -5.73 -6.71
CA TRP A 194 1.16 -6.39 -5.71
C TRP A 194 1.48 -5.99 -4.28
N ASP A 195 2.66 -5.44 -3.98
CA ASP A 195 2.94 -4.90 -2.64
C ASP A 195 2.25 -3.54 -2.41
N LEU A 196 1.84 -2.87 -3.50
CA LEU A 196 1.11 -1.61 -3.46
C LEU A 196 -0.40 -1.80 -3.67
N LEU A 197 -0.80 -2.92 -4.28
CA LEU A 197 -2.19 -3.36 -4.44
C LEU A 197 -2.65 -4.30 -3.34
N ALA A 198 -1.72 -4.78 -2.50
CA ALA A 198 -2.06 -5.61 -1.35
C ALA A 198 -3.09 -4.87 -0.52
N ASP A 199 -4.17 -5.58 -0.19
CA ASP A 199 -5.26 -5.04 0.60
C ASP A 199 -4.65 -4.31 1.81
N ARG A 200 -5.12 -3.09 2.06
CA ARG A 200 -4.77 -2.30 3.24
C ARG A 200 -5.34 -2.94 4.52
N TYR A 201 -5.80 -4.18 4.40
CA TYR A 201 -6.39 -5.01 5.40
C TYR A 201 -5.65 -6.35 5.41
N PHE A 202 -4.74 -6.51 6.36
CA PHE A 202 -3.93 -7.73 6.51
C PHE A 202 -4.63 -8.68 7.48
N GLU A 203 -5.45 -9.58 6.97
CA GLU A 203 -6.06 -10.64 7.79
C GLU A 203 -5.02 -11.69 8.17
N VAL A 204 -4.65 -11.73 9.45
CA VAL A 204 -3.66 -12.64 10.02
C VAL A 204 -4.28 -13.50 11.11
N HIS A 205 -3.89 -14.77 11.18
CA HIS A 205 -4.38 -15.64 12.25
C HIS A 205 -3.81 -15.19 13.61
N PRO A 206 -4.62 -15.05 14.68
CA PRO A 206 -4.15 -14.55 15.98
C PRO A 206 -3.04 -15.40 16.60
N ASP A 207 -3.15 -16.73 16.51
CA ASP A 207 -2.18 -17.68 17.10
C ASP A 207 -1.04 -18.12 16.18
N ASN A 208 -1.23 -18.02 14.86
CA ASN A 208 -0.29 -18.49 13.83
C ASN A 208 -0.20 -17.46 12.70
N PRO A 209 0.26 -16.23 13.00
CA PRO A 209 0.26 -15.13 12.06
C PRO A 209 1.16 -15.42 10.86
N GLN A 210 0.68 -15.12 9.66
CA GLN A 210 1.38 -15.39 8.41
C GLN A 210 2.52 -14.38 8.21
N PRO A 211 3.81 -14.81 8.20
CA PRO A 211 4.94 -13.88 8.11
C PRO A 211 4.94 -13.05 6.82
N ARG A 212 4.41 -13.58 5.71
CA ARG A 212 4.29 -12.86 4.44
C ARG A 212 3.47 -11.58 4.56
N LEU A 213 2.31 -11.64 5.22
CA LEU A 213 1.40 -10.50 5.38
C LEU A 213 2.01 -9.46 6.33
N LEU A 214 2.60 -9.91 7.43
CA LEU A 214 3.28 -9.00 8.36
C LEU A 214 4.54 -8.36 7.76
N LYS A 215 5.24 -9.04 6.85
CA LYS A 215 6.36 -8.46 6.10
C LYS A 215 5.88 -7.34 5.17
N GLN A 216 4.70 -7.47 4.57
CA GLN A 216 4.08 -6.39 3.78
C GLN A 216 3.70 -5.21 4.68
N ALA A 217 3.07 -5.47 5.84
CA ALA A 217 2.78 -4.43 6.83
C ALA A 217 4.05 -3.70 7.33
N ALA A 218 5.13 -4.44 7.60
CA ALA A 218 6.43 -3.89 7.99
C ALA A 218 7.05 -3.02 6.87
N ALA A 219 6.88 -3.41 5.61
CA ALA A 219 7.35 -2.63 4.46
C ALA A 219 6.56 -1.32 4.29
N LEU A 220 5.25 -1.31 4.58
CA LEU A 220 4.47 -0.06 4.64
C LEU A 220 4.99 0.85 5.75
N LEU A 221 5.20 0.32 6.96
CA LEU A 221 5.73 1.08 8.10
C LEU A 221 7.08 1.72 7.77
N ALA A 222 7.98 0.99 7.12
CA ALA A 222 9.30 1.49 6.69
C ALA A 222 9.23 2.60 5.61
N ARG A 223 8.05 2.83 5.02
CA ARG A 223 7.78 3.90 4.03
C ARG A 223 6.98 5.06 4.65
N GLY A 224 6.91 5.15 5.98
CA GLY A 224 6.21 6.23 6.68
C GLY A 224 4.70 6.04 6.83
N ALA A 225 4.21 4.80 6.67
CA ALA A 225 2.80 4.48 6.86
C ALA A 225 2.39 4.53 8.34
N VAL A 226 1.11 4.82 8.58
CA VAL A 226 0.44 4.68 9.89
C VAL A 226 -0.53 3.52 9.81
N LEU A 227 -0.33 2.50 10.66
CA LEU A 227 -1.14 1.30 10.69
C LEU A 227 -1.96 1.20 11.98
N ALA A 228 -3.11 0.55 11.93
CA ALA A 228 -3.80 0.05 13.11
C ALA A 228 -3.41 -1.41 13.35
N VAL A 229 -2.92 -1.73 14.54
CA VAL A 229 -2.48 -3.09 14.91
C VAL A 229 -3.13 -3.57 16.20
N PRO A 230 -3.47 -4.87 16.31
CA PRO A 230 -4.07 -5.42 17.50
C PRO A 230 -2.99 -5.66 18.55
N THR A 231 -3.27 -5.27 19.80
CA THR A 231 -2.41 -5.58 20.94
C THR A 231 -3.08 -6.59 21.88
N ASP A 232 -2.42 -6.91 22.99
CA ASP A 232 -2.98 -7.64 24.11
C ASP A 232 -3.85 -6.74 25.03
N SER A 233 -4.30 -5.55 24.61
CA SER A 233 -5.21 -4.73 25.43
C SER A 233 -6.30 -4.05 24.62
N SER A 234 -5.94 -3.51 23.46
CA SER A 234 -6.84 -2.87 22.47
C SER A 234 -6.09 -2.70 21.15
N TYR A 235 -6.71 -2.14 20.11
CA TYR A 235 -5.94 -1.69 18.95
C TYR A 235 -5.09 -0.46 19.27
N ALA A 236 -3.95 -0.35 18.59
CA ALA A 236 -3.08 0.80 18.64
C ALA A 236 -2.82 1.34 17.23
N LEU A 237 -2.63 2.64 17.11
CA LEU A 237 -1.99 3.22 15.93
C LEU A 237 -0.48 3.12 16.10
N VAL A 238 0.21 2.74 15.03
CA VAL A 238 1.66 2.59 15.01
C VAL A 238 2.28 3.26 13.80
N CYS A 239 3.47 3.80 13.97
CA CYS A 239 4.30 4.31 12.88
C CYS A 239 5.80 4.16 13.21
N GLN A 240 6.65 4.46 12.24
CA GLN A 240 8.10 4.49 12.45
C GLN A 240 8.49 5.65 13.39
N LEU A 241 9.45 5.39 14.28
CA LEU A 241 9.91 6.35 15.30
C LEU A 241 10.55 7.62 14.71
N ASP A 242 11.39 7.44 13.69
CA ASP A 242 12.25 8.51 13.15
C ASP A 242 11.60 9.29 11.99
N ASP A 243 10.38 8.91 11.58
CA ASP A 243 9.66 9.57 10.50
C ASP A 243 8.83 10.73 11.04
N LYS A 244 9.20 11.96 10.65
CA LYS A 244 8.48 13.17 11.06
C LYS A 244 7.01 13.13 10.67
N ASP A 245 6.76 12.84 9.40
CA ASP A 245 5.46 13.06 8.78
C ASP A 245 4.49 11.98 9.26
N ALA A 246 4.99 10.76 9.47
CA ALA A 246 4.23 9.68 10.07
C ALA A 246 3.83 9.98 11.52
N VAL A 247 4.75 10.53 12.34
CA VAL A 247 4.45 10.98 13.72
C VAL A 247 3.40 12.09 13.73
N ASP A 248 3.56 13.10 12.87
CA ASP A 248 2.61 14.22 12.77
C ASP A 248 1.23 13.73 12.26
N ARG A 249 1.18 12.74 11.37
CA ARG A 249 -0.07 12.05 10.96
C ARG A 249 -0.69 11.29 12.12
N LEU A 250 0.06 10.46 12.83
CA LEU A 250 -0.43 9.68 13.97
C LEU A 250 -1.05 10.59 15.04
N ARG A 251 -0.39 11.71 15.37
CA ARG A 251 -0.92 12.72 16.30
C ARG A 251 -2.20 13.38 15.80
N ARG A 252 -2.27 13.72 14.52
CA ARG A 252 -3.48 14.31 13.91
C ARG A 252 -4.67 13.37 13.93
N ILE A 253 -4.48 12.10 13.56
CA ILE A 253 -5.53 11.07 13.58
C ILE A 253 -6.09 10.92 15.01
N ARG A 254 -5.20 10.96 16.01
CA ARG A 254 -5.58 10.82 17.43
C ARG A 254 -6.00 12.11 18.11
N GLN A 255 -5.80 13.26 17.45
CA GLN A 255 -6.01 14.60 18.02
C GLN A 255 -5.32 14.78 19.38
N VAL A 256 -4.05 14.37 19.47
CA VAL A 256 -3.23 14.51 20.68
C VAL A 256 -2.05 15.46 20.47
N ASP A 257 -1.76 16.28 21.46
CA ASP A 257 -0.66 17.24 21.43
C ASP A 257 0.67 16.62 21.88
N GLU A 258 1.76 17.37 21.77
CA GLU A 258 3.11 16.96 22.15
C GLU A 258 3.28 16.59 23.63
N LYS A 259 2.35 16.94 24.51
CA LYS A 259 2.37 16.58 25.94
C LYS A 259 1.79 15.19 26.20
N HIS A 260 1.06 14.61 25.24
CA HIS A 260 0.60 13.24 25.36
C HIS A 260 1.79 12.27 25.27
N HIS A 261 1.89 11.34 26.24
CA HIS A 261 2.88 10.27 26.23
C HIS A 261 2.56 9.24 25.14
N LEU A 262 3.28 9.35 24.02
CA LEU A 262 3.38 8.25 23.08
C LEU A 262 4.20 7.10 23.69
N THR A 263 3.99 5.91 23.16
CA THR A 263 4.58 4.67 23.67
C THR A 263 5.47 4.03 22.60
N LEU A 264 6.66 3.58 22.95
CA LEU A 264 7.42 2.67 22.10
C LEU A 264 7.00 1.23 22.40
N LEU A 265 6.54 0.53 21.36
CA LEU A 265 6.32 -0.89 21.37
C LEU A 265 7.66 -1.57 21.05
N CYS A 266 8.20 -2.27 22.04
CA CYS A 266 9.46 -2.98 21.95
C CYS A 266 9.22 -4.50 21.92
N ARG A 267 10.06 -5.24 21.22
CA ARG A 267 9.96 -6.71 21.15
C ARG A 267 10.34 -7.39 22.47
N ASP A 268 11.28 -6.80 23.22
CA ASP A 268 11.78 -7.35 24.48
C ASP A 268 12.39 -6.27 25.40
N LEU A 269 12.82 -6.69 26.60
CA LEU A 269 13.47 -5.84 27.60
C LEU A 269 14.86 -5.33 27.18
N SER A 270 15.55 -6.05 26.29
CA SER A 270 16.86 -5.64 25.77
C SER A 270 16.67 -4.40 24.90
N GLU A 271 15.67 -4.42 24.03
CA GLU A 271 15.31 -3.29 23.18
C GLU A 271 14.83 -2.09 24.01
N VAL A 272 14.00 -2.31 25.04
CA VAL A 272 13.59 -1.26 25.99
C VAL A 272 14.79 -0.51 26.57
N SER A 273 15.85 -1.22 26.95
CA SER A 273 17.05 -0.65 27.59
C SER A 273 17.88 0.23 26.65
N ASN A 274 17.67 0.14 25.33
CA ASN A 274 18.31 1.03 24.35
C ASN A 274 17.62 2.41 24.31
N TYR A 275 16.31 2.46 24.55
CA TYR A 275 15.49 3.66 24.39
C TYR A 275 15.13 4.36 25.71
N ALA A 276 15.28 3.68 26.85
CA ALA A 276 15.12 4.30 28.16
C ALA A 276 16.23 3.94 29.15
N ARG A 277 16.46 4.86 30.09
CA ARG A 277 17.32 4.64 31.25
C ARG A 277 16.53 3.85 32.28
N VAL A 278 17.02 2.67 32.62
CA VAL A 278 16.36 1.77 33.56
C VAL A 278 17.37 1.35 34.63
N ASP A 279 17.09 1.67 35.89
CA ASP A 279 17.89 1.19 37.03
C ASP A 279 17.49 -0.24 37.46
N ASN A 280 18.22 -0.82 38.40
CA ASN A 280 17.98 -2.19 38.87
C ASN A 280 16.63 -2.39 39.59
N ARG A 281 16.04 -1.36 40.18
CA ARG A 281 14.71 -1.45 40.83
C ARG A 281 13.62 -1.40 39.75
N GLN A 282 13.72 -0.44 38.85
CA GLN A 282 12.81 -0.28 37.70
C GLN A 282 12.84 -1.53 36.82
N TYR A 283 14.03 -2.06 36.49
CA TYR A 283 14.17 -3.26 35.65
C TYR A 283 13.48 -4.48 36.24
N ARG A 284 13.61 -4.70 37.57
CA ARG A 284 12.92 -5.81 38.25
C ARG A 284 11.40 -5.69 38.15
N LEU A 285 10.88 -4.48 38.29
CA LEU A 285 9.45 -4.20 38.20
C LEU A 285 8.93 -4.40 36.76
N VAL A 286 9.60 -3.82 35.78
CA VAL A 286 9.24 -3.97 34.36
C VAL A 286 9.28 -5.44 33.94
N LYS A 287 10.31 -6.19 34.37
CA LYS A 287 10.47 -7.62 34.07
C LYS A 287 9.34 -8.50 34.64
N GLN A 288 8.73 -8.14 35.76
CA GLN A 288 7.63 -8.92 36.36
C GLN A 288 6.34 -8.87 35.54
N ALA A 289 6.18 -7.84 34.71
CA ALA A 289 4.94 -7.52 34.02
C ALA A 289 5.12 -7.42 32.49
N THR A 290 6.21 -7.96 31.97
CA THR A 290 6.60 -7.91 30.55
C THR A 290 6.94 -9.31 30.05
N PRO A 291 6.39 -9.76 28.90
CA PRO A 291 5.41 -9.07 28.06
C PRO A 291 4.04 -8.94 28.75
N GLY A 292 3.23 -7.96 28.34
CA GLY A 292 1.90 -7.80 28.88
C GLY A 292 1.24 -6.42 28.70
N PRO A 293 0.05 -6.25 29.28
CA PRO A 293 -0.80 -5.06 29.10
C PRO A 293 -0.38 -3.89 30.00
N TYR A 294 0.91 -3.56 30.00
CA TYR A 294 1.49 -2.49 30.79
C TYR A 294 2.19 -1.45 29.92
N THR A 295 2.26 -0.22 30.42
CA THR A 295 3.06 0.84 29.84
C THR A 295 3.81 1.54 30.96
N PHE A 296 5.13 1.57 30.85
CA PHE A 296 5.99 2.18 31.85
C PHE A 296 6.52 3.51 31.34
N ILE A 297 6.33 4.59 32.10
CA ILE A 297 6.93 5.89 31.79
C ILE A 297 8.30 5.95 32.45
N LEU A 298 9.33 6.15 31.63
CA LEU A 298 10.74 6.16 32.04
C LEU A 298 11.47 7.32 31.35
N ASP A 299 12.66 7.65 31.86
CA ASP A 299 13.53 8.66 31.25
C ASP A 299 14.08 8.14 29.91
N ALA A 300 13.88 8.90 28.85
CA ALA A 300 14.33 8.52 27.52
C ALA A 300 15.86 8.64 27.37
N THR A 301 16.46 7.76 26.56
CA THR A 301 17.85 7.91 26.13
C THR A 301 17.97 8.93 24.99
N LYS A 302 19.18 9.08 24.43
CA LYS A 302 19.40 9.95 23.27
C LYS A 302 18.90 9.33 21.96
N GLU A 303 18.64 8.02 21.94
CA GLU A 303 18.11 7.30 20.79
C GLU A 303 16.64 7.68 20.49
N VAL A 304 15.93 8.22 21.48
CA VAL A 304 14.55 8.71 21.29
C VAL A 304 14.58 10.13 20.74
N PRO A 305 14.01 10.40 19.56
CA PRO A 305 13.93 11.75 19.01
C PRO A 305 13.24 12.72 19.98
N ARG A 306 13.78 13.93 20.14
CA ARG A 306 13.22 14.95 21.06
C ARG A 306 11.76 15.31 20.77
N ARG A 307 11.28 15.12 19.54
CA ARG A 307 9.89 15.43 19.13
C ARG A 307 8.87 14.42 19.64
N VAL A 308 9.30 13.19 19.96
CA VAL A 308 8.40 12.13 20.44
C VAL A 308 8.47 11.94 21.95
N SER A 309 9.58 12.35 22.58
CA SER A 309 9.68 12.37 24.05
C SER A 309 8.89 13.54 24.64
N HIS A 310 8.40 13.36 25.87
CA HIS A 310 7.63 14.40 26.54
C HIS A 310 8.48 15.67 26.73
N PRO A 311 8.05 16.83 26.21
CA PRO A 311 8.93 18.00 26.02
C PRO A 311 9.49 18.54 27.34
N GLN A 312 8.74 18.43 28.44
CA GLN A 312 9.16 18.96 29.74
C GLN A 312 9.95 17.96 30.59
N ARG A 313 9.71 16.66 30.43
CA ARG A 313 10.25 15.62 31.33
C ARG A 313 11.31 14.75 30.66
N LYS A 314 11.43 14.80 29.33
CA LYS A 314 12.28 13.91 28.52
C LYS A 314 11.97 12.43 28.80
N THR A 315 10.70 12.11 28.99
CA THR A 315 10.21 10.75 29.27
C THR A 315 9.49 10.17 28.07
N ILE A 316 9.39 8.83 28.02
CA ILE A 316 8.68 8.09 26.98
C ILE A 316 7.94 6.91 27.61
N GLY A 317 6.77 6.56 27.08
CA GLY A 317 6.10 5.31 27.44
C GLY A 317 6.80 4.12 26.78
N LEU A 318 6.94 3.02 27.50
CA LEU A 318 7.53 1.78 26.98
C LEU A 318 6.58 0.62 27.24
N ARG A 319 6.42 -0.24 26.24
CA ARG A 319 5.59 -1.43 26.34
C ARG A 319 6.21 -2.57 25.55
N VAL A 320 6.17 -3.76 26.12
CA VAL A 320 6.46 -5.01 25.41
C VAL A 320 5.16 -5.80 25.34
N PRO A 321 4.50 -5.86 24.17
CA PRO A 321 3.21 -6.51 24.02
C PRO A 321 3.34 -8.04 24.01
N ASP A 322 2.26 -8.76 24.31
CA ASP A 322 2.25 -10.23 24.37
C ASP A 322 1.59 -10.88 23.13
N ARG A 323 1.04 -10.07 22.22
CA ARG A 323 0.36 -10.62 21.03
C ARG A 323 1.37 -11.11 19.99
N LYS A 324 1.32 -12.41 19.64
CA LYS A 324 2.23 -13.07 18.67
C LYS A 324 2.36 -12.32 17.34
N GLY A 325 1.24 -11.90 16.74
CA GLY A 325 1.26 -11.16 15.48
C GLY A 325 2.00 -9.82 15.57
N LEU A 326 1.83 -9.10 16.68
CA LEU A 326 2.53 -7.84 16.91
C LEU A 326 4.01 -8.05 17.23
N GLN A 327 4.34 -9.10 18.00
CA GLN A 327 5.73 -9.49 18.25
C GLN A 327 6.48 -9.84 16.96
N LEU A 328 5.85 -10.64 16.08
CA LEU A 328 6.42 -10.96 14.78
C LEU A 328 6.51 -9.73 13.86
N LEU A 329 5.54 -8.80 13.92
CA LEU A 329 5.63 -7.54 13.18
C LEU A 329 6.82 -6.69 13.64
N LEU A 330 7.05 -6.57 14.95
CA LEU A 330 8.20 -5.85 15.51
C LEU A 330 9.53 -6.50 15.09
N GLU A 331 9.60 -7.84 15.11
CA GLU A 331 10.77 -8.59 14.64
C GLU A 331 11.05 -8.33 13.15
N LEU A 332 10.03 -8.45 12.29
CA LEU A 332 10.15 -8.24 10.85
C LEU A 332 10.45 -6.79 10.48
N HIS A 333 9.95 -5.82 11.26
CA HIS A 333 10.26 -4.41 11.10
C HIS A 333 11.69 -4.08 11.55
N GLY A 334 12.20 -4.78 12.57
CA GLY A 334 13.58 -4.71 13.03
C GLY A 334 13.90 -3.58 14.03
N ALA A 335 12.91 -2.78 14.42
CA ALA A 335 13.02 -1.68 15.38
C ALA A 335 11.72 -1.49 16.17
N PRO A 336 11.71 -0.70 17.27
CA PRO A 336 10.48 -0.36 17.95
C PRO A 336 9.54 0.47 17.07
N LEU A 337 8.24 0.28 17.29
CA LEU A 337 7.22 1.13 16.68
C LEU A 337 6.74 2.18 17.67
N LEU A 338 6.63 3.43 17.23
CA LEU A 338 5.97 4.47 18.01
C LEU A 338 4.47 4.24 17.93
N ALA A 339 3.79 4.32 19.07
CA ALA A 339 2.41 3.93 19.20
C ALA A 339 1.60 4.81 20.14
N THR A 340 0.29 4.71 19.99
CA THR A 340 -0.71 5.16 20.96
C THR A 340 -1.93 4.26 20.87
N THR A 341 -2.62 4.03 21.99
CA THR A 341 -3.91 3.34 21.98
C THR A 341 -4.85 4.05 21.02
N LEU A 342 -5.52 3.29 20.14
CA LEU A 342 -6.48 3.83 19.19
C LEU A 342 -7.79 4.12 19.93
N ILE A 343 -7.87 5.33 20.49
CA ILE A 343 -9.09 5.91 21.02
C ILE A 343 -9.55 6.93 19.97
N PRO A 344 -10.81 6.92 19.53
CA PRO A 344 -11.25 7.90 18.55
C PRO A 344 -11.28 9.32 19.13
N PRO A 345 -11.17 10.37 18.29
CA PRO A 345 -11.23 11.74 18.79
C PRO A 345 -12.55 12.07 19.50
N GLY A 346 -12.44 12.65 20.69
CA GLY A 346 -13.59 12.98 21.54
C GLY A 346 -14.17 11.81 22.34
N GLU A 347 -13.59 10.62 22.23
CA GLU A 347 -14.03 9.42 22.96
C GLU A 347 -13.01 9.02 24.04
N THR A 348 -13.46 8.18 24.98
CA THR A 348 -12.64 7.64 26.07
C THR A 348 -12.33 6.16 25.88
N GLU A 349 -13.19 5.43 25.19
CA GLU A 349 -13.05 4.00 24.96
C GLU A 349 -12.13 3.72 23.78
N PRO A 350 -11.20 2.75 23.90
CA PRO A 350 -10.39 2.32 22.77
C PRO A 350 -11.23 1.55 21.75
N MET A 351 -10.71 1.37 20.55
CA MET A 351 -11.29 0.41 19.59
C MET A 351 -10.64 -0.95 19.73
N ASN A 352 -11.42 -2.01 19.52
CA ASN A 352 -10.93 -3.39 19.56
C ASN A 352 -11.29 -4.23 18.33
N ASP A 353 -12.19 -3.74 17.46
CA ASP A 353 -12.70 -4.44 16.28
C ASP A 353 -12.10 -3.87 14.97
N PRO A 354 -11.48 -4.70 14.13
CA PRO A 354 -10.82 -4.24 12.91
C PRO A 354 -11.78 -3.82 11.79
N SER A 355 -13.00 -4.38 11.74
CA SER A 355 -14.01 -3.98 10.75
C SER A 355 -14.53 -2.58 11.05
N GLU A 356 -14.79 -2.27 12.32
CA GLU A 356 -15.15 -0.92 12.76
C GLU A 356 -14.02 0.09 12.51
N ILE A 357 -12.77 -0.31 12.80
CA ILE A 357 -11.59 0.53 12.54
C ILE A 357 -11.47 0.82 11.04
N ARG A 358 -11.60 -0.19 10.18
CA ARG A 358 -11.58 0.00 8.73
C ARG A 358 -12.65 0.99 8.30
N ALA A 359 -13.91 0.76 8.67
CA ALA A 359 -15.03 1.62 8.29
C ALA A 359 -14.84 3.08 8.74
N ARG A 360 -14.21 3.31 9.89
CA ARG A 360 -14.05 4.66 10.46
C ARG A 360 -12.78 5.38 10.00
N PHE A 361 -11.72 4.64 9.69
CA PHE A 361 -10.39 5.20 9.45
C PHE A 361 -9.79 4.86 8.08
N GLU A 362 -10.48 4.16 7.17
CA GLU A 362 -9.95 3.74 5.86
C GLU A 362 -9.29 4.85 5.03
N HIS A 363 -9.71 6.11 5.19
CA HIS A 363 -9.12 7.26 4.50
C HIS A 363 -8.04 8.00 5.30
N GLN A 364 -7.79 7.61 6.54
CA GLN A 364 -6.89 8.27 7.48
C GLN A 364 -5.64 7.44 7.79
N ILE A 365 -5.80 6.11 7.90
CA ILE A 365 -4.72 5.15 8.12
C ILE A 365 -4.37 4.41 6.83
N ASP A 366 -3.13 3.94 6.74
CA ASP A 366 -2.65 3.31 5.52
C ASP A 366 -2.99 1.82 5.45
N ALA A 367 -3.09 1.14 6.60
CA ALA A 367 -3.58 -0.22 6.70
C ALA A 367 -4.02 -0.64 8.11
N VAL A 368 -4.76 -1.75 8.18
CA VAL A 368 -5.18 -2.45 9.40
C VAL A 368 -4.58 -3.86 9.38
N VAL A 369 -3.96 -4.27 10.48
CA VAL A 369 -3.65 -5.68 10.72
C VAL A 369 -4.86 -6.28 11.44
N ASP A 370 -5.62 -7.12 10.76
CA ASP A 370 -6.77 -7.81 11.33
C ASP A 370 -6.31 -9.13 11.94
N ALA A 371 -6.46 -9.29 13.26
CA ALA A 371 -6.28 -10.57 13.93
C ALA A 371 -7.50 -10.94 14.77
N GLY A 372 -8.68 -10.47 14.37
CA GLY A 372 -9.93 -10.49 15.11
C GLY A 372 -10.00 -9.48 16.25
N ALA A 373 -11.19 -9.37 16.83
CA ALA A 373 -11.43 -8.53 18.00
C ALA A 373 -10.43 -8.83 19.12
N CYS A 374 -9.95 -7.79 19.78
CA CYS A 374 -9.06 -7.89 20.93
C CYS A 374 -9.78 -7.45 22.21
N PRO A 375 -9.15 -7.50 23.39
CA PRO A 375 -9.73 -6.89 24.58
C PRO A 375 -10.08 -5.42 24.31
N LEU A 376 -11.09 -4.91 25.03
CA LEU A 376 -11.54 -3.51 24.95
C LEU A 376 -11.14 -2.80 26.23
N GLU A 377 -9.85 -2.84 26.58
CA GLU A 377 -9.38 -2.28 27.84
C GLU A 377 -7.97 -1.70 27.67
N PRO A 378 -7.70 -0.47 28.11
CA PRO A 378 -6.37 0.10 27.94
C PRO A 378 -5.32 -0.60 28.83
N THR A 379 -4.04 -0.34 28.55
CA THR A 379 -2.95 -0.80 29.41
C THR A 379 -2.96 -0.09 30.76
N THR A 380 -2.47 -0.79 31.79
CA THR A 380 -2.08 -0.16 33.05
C THR A 380 -0.83 0.68 32.82
N VAL A 381 -0.88 1.96 33.18
CA VAL A 381 0.21 2.91 32.99
C VAL A 381 0.83 3.24 34.33
N VAL A 382 2.14 3.00 34.47
CA VAL A 382 2.88 3.28 35.70
C VAL A 382 4.07 4.18 35.38
N ASP A 383 4.15 5.31 36.08
CA ASP A 383 5.27 6.24 36.00
C ASP A 383 6.36 5.81 36.98
N LEU A 384 7.53 5.48 36.43
CA LEU A 384 8.67 4.96 37.18
C LEU A 384 9.77 6.00 37.36
N THR A 385 9.61 7.23 36.86
CA THR A 385 10.70 8.22 36.85
C THR A 385 11.25 8.50 38.24
N ASP A 386 10.37 8.58 39.24
CA ASP A 386 10.75 9.01 40.59
C ASP A 386 11.57 7.93 41.32
N MET A 387 11.45 6.67 40.88
CA MET A 387 12.23 5.54 41.41
C MET A 387 13.75 5.72 41.20
N ALA A 388 14.15 6.41 40.12
CA ALA A 388 15.56 6.70 39.84
C ALA A 388 16.21 7.59 40.93
N THR A 389 15.39 8.32 41.68
CA THR A 389 15.81 9.17 42.81
C THR A 389 15.45 8.58 44.17
N GLY A 390 15.04 7.31 44.20
CA GLY A 390 14.67 6.60 45.43
C GLY A 390 13.18 6.61 45.76
N GLY A 391 12.33 7.30 45.00
CA GLY A 391 10.89 7.32 45.18
C GLY A 391 10.18 6.01 44.85
N ASP A 392 8.85 6.05 44.89
CA ASP A 392 7.95 4.92 44.61
C ASP A 392 7.33 5.04 43.21
N PRO A 393 6.97 3.91 42.56
CA PRO A 393 6.22 3.93 41.30
C PRO A 393 4.85 4.58 41.49
N ARG A 394 4.41 5.36 40.49
CA ARG A 394 3.11 6.03 40.52
C ARG A 394 2.17 5.48 39.46
N VAL A 395 1.02 4.95 39.86
CA VAL A 395 -0.03 4.54 38.92
C VAL A 395 -0.63 5.79 38.27
N VAL A 396 -0.52 5.88 36.94
CA VAL A 396 -1.11 6.96 36.13
C VAL A 396 -2.49 6.56 35.64
N ARG A 397 -2.66 5.28 35.30
CA ARG A 397 -3.93 4.68 34.89
C ARG A 397 -3.93 3.21 35.28
N GLU A 398 -5.00 2.76 35.93
CA GLU A 398 -5.30 1.34 36.06
C GLU A 398 -6.05 0.86 34.81
N GLY A 399 -5.64 -0.29 34.28
CA GLY A 399 -6.26 -0.94 33.13
C GLY A 399 -6.08 -2.44 33.22
N ARG A 400 -5.94 -3.11 32.07
CA ARG A 400 -5.95 -4.58 32.00
C ARG A 400 -4.83 -5.28 32.80
N GLY A 401 -3.71 -4.58 33.05
CA GLY A 401 -2.59 -5.12 33.82
C GLY A 401 -2.84 -5.04 35.33
N PRO A 402 -3.00 -6.16 36.06
CA PRO A 402 -3.27 -6.12 37.50
C PRO A 402 -2.12 -5.48 38.30
N LEU A 403 -2.44 -4.49 39.13
CA LEU A 403 -1.47 -3.82 40.01
C LEU A 403 -0.76 -4.79 40.97
N SER A 404 -1.45 -5.86 41.39
CA SER A 404 -0.89 -6.90 42.24
C SER A 404 0.32 -7.62 41.63
N ALA A 405 0.42 -7.69 40.30
CA ALA A 405 1.60 -8.25 39.63
C ALA A 405 2.84 -7.36 39.76
N LEU A 406 2.65 -6.08 40.06
CA LEU A 406 3.69 -5.09 40.34
C LEU A 406 3.92 -4.88 41.85
N GLY A 407 3.13 -5.54 42.70
CA GLY A 407 3.14 -5.30 44.15
C GLY A 407 2.62 -3.92 44.55
N LEU A 408 1.68 -3.36 43.77
CA LEU A 408 1.06 -2.04 43.99
C LEU A 408 -0.40 -2.15 44.42
#